data_AF-A0A1M7YCV7-F1
#
_entry.id   AF-A0A1M7YCV7-F1
#
_cell.length_a   1.000
_cell.length_b   1.000
_cell.length_c   1.000
_cell.angle_alpha   90.00
_cell.angle_beta   90.00
_cell.angle_gamma   90.00
#
_symmetry.space_group_name_H-M   'P 1'
#
loop_
_entity.id
_entity.type
_entity.pdbx_description
1 polymer ?
#
loop_
_entity_poly.entity_id
_entity_poly.type
_entity_poly.pdbx_seq_one_letter_code
_entity_poly.pdbx_strand_id
1 'polypeptide(L)' 'MLGKVIKLEIQETFRSCPTCGYRDGFHSSFQKEGALMKWLLNCPSCHDTFDIGLTANQQLESITKKG' A
#
# COMPACT_ATOMS: atom_id res chain seq x y z
N MET A 1 11.46 -8.83 -9.96
CA MET A 1 10.23 -9.49 -10.45
C MET A 1 9.06 -8.67 -9.95
N LEU A 2 8.21 -8.17 -10.84
CA LEU A 2 6.96 -7.50 -10.45
C LEU A 2 6.04 -8.60 -9.92
N GLY A 3 6.01 -8.79 -8.60
CA GLY A 3 5.11 -9.74 -7.95
C GLY A 3 3.66 -9.42 -8.32
N LYS A 4 2.82 -10.46 -8.40
CA LYS A 4 1.40 -10.31 -8.70
C LYS A 4 0.76 -9.35 -7.70
N VAL A 5 0.22 -8.24 -8.17
CA VAL A 5 -0.55 -7.30 -7.34
C VAL A 5 -2.04 -7.62 -7.48
N ILE A 6 -2.69 -7.91 -6.36
CA ILE A 6 -4.11 -8.26 -6.28
C ILE A 6 -4.90 -6.98 -5.98
N LYS A 7 -5.79 -6.58 -6.89
CA LYS A 7 -6.68 -5.43 -6.67
C LYS A 7 -7.91 -5.86 -5.88
N LEU A 8 -8.29 -5.07 -4.87
CA LEU A 8 -9.52 -5.29 -4.12
C LEU A 8 -10.11 -3.98 -3.60
N GLU A 9 -11.42 -4.00 -3.34
CA GLU A 9 -12.15 -2.91 -2.71
C GLU A 9 -12.33 -3.20 -1.22
N ILE A 10 -11.95 -2.24 -0.37
CA ILE A 10 -12.21 -2.34 1.08
C ILE A 10 -13.64 -1.87 1.34
N GLN A 11 -14.42 -2.71 2.03
CA GLN A 11 -15.77 -2.35 2.48
C GLN A 11 -15.71 -1.57 3.80
N GLU A 12 -15.66 -2.26 4.95
CA GLU A 12 -15.54 -1.61 6.27
C GLU A 12 -14.14 -1.76 6.85
N THR A 13 -13.59 -2.98 6.84
CA THR A 13 -12.27 -3.28 7.40
C THR A 13 -11.52 -4.27 6.52
N PHE A 14 -10.21 -4.12 6.45
CA PHE A 14 -9.32 -5.05 5.77
C PHE A 14 -8.22 -5.49 6.73
N ARG A 15 -8.54 -6.51 7.53
CA ARG A 15 -7.61 -7.10 8.53
C ARG A 15 -7.25 -8.56 8.25
N SER A 16 -8.06 -9.26 7.45
CA SER A 16 -7.84 -10.67 7.11
C SER A 16 -7.36 -10.82 5.67
N CYS A 17 -6.28 -11.58 5.46
CA CYS A 17 -5.74 -11.88 4.14
C CYS A 17 -6.69 -12.79 3.35
N PRO A 18 -7.20 -12.38 2.18
CA PRO A 18 -8.10 -13.20 1.37
C PRO A 18 -7.39 -14.40 0.73
N THR A 19 -6.06 -14.38 0.62
CA THR A 19 -5.30 -15.51 0.07
C THR A 19 -5.05 -16.62 1.09
N CYS A 20 -4.59 -16.28 2.30
CA CYS A 20 -4.11 -17.27 3.27
C CYS A 20 -4.81 -17.24 4.64
N GLY A 21 -5.72 -16.30 4.88
CA GLY A 21 -6.50 -16.22 6.12
C GLY A 21 -5.78 -15.60 7.33
N TYR A 22 -4.57 -15.06 7.17
CA TYR A 22 -3.85 -14.29 8.21
C TYR A 22 -4.71 -13.11 8.72
N ARG A 23 -4.74 -12.81 10.03
CA ARG A 23 -5.73 -11.87 10.64
C ARG A 23 -5.17 -10.66 11.38
N ASP A 24 -3.85 -10.52 11.51
CA ASP A 24 -3.23 -9.48 12.34
C ASP A 24 -2.84 -8.23 11.54
N GLY A 25 -3.52 -7.97 10.42
CA GLY A 25 -3.26 -6.82 9.55
C GLY A 25 -2.13 -7.01 8.54
N PHE A 26 -1.69 -5.91 7.92
CA PHE A 26 -0.78 -5.92 6.77
C PHE A 26 0.37 -4.93 6.94
N HIS A 27 1.51 -5.21 6.31
CA HIS A 27 2.57 -4.22 6.14
C HIS A 27 2.19 -3.22 5.05
N SER A 28 2.41 -1.93 5.30
CA SER A 28 2.22 -0.91 4.28
C SER A 28 3.49 -0.70 3.46
N SER A 29 3.34 -0.56 2.16
CA SER A 29 4.42 -0.16 1.25
C SER A 29 3.91 0.87 0.27
N PHE A 30 4.82 1.69 -0.23
CA PHE A 30 4.48 2.77 -1.16
C PHE A 30 5.18 2.55 -2.50
N GLN A 31 4.44 2.64 -3.60
CA GLN A 31 4.98 2.49 -4.95
C GLN A 31 4.69 3.72 -5.81
N LYS A 32 5.73 4.31 -6.40
CA LYS A 32 5.59 5.53 -7.20
C LYS A 32 5.23 5.19 -8.63
N GLU A 33 4.19 5.85 -9.14
CA GLU A 33 3.72 5.76 -10.52
C GLU A 33 3.52 7.18 -11.07
N GLY A 34 4.53 7.67 -11.79
CA GLY A 34 4.55 9.05 -12.27
C GLY A 34 4.56 10.07 -11.11
N ALA A 35 3.53 10.91 -11.07
CA ALA A 35 3.31 11.90 -10.00
C ALA A 35 2.57 11.31 -8.78
N LEU A 36 2.01 10.11 -8.91
CA LEU A 36 1.21 9.47 -7.88
C LEU A 36 2.04 8.50 -7.04
N MET A 37 1.67 8.40 -5.77
CA MET A 37 2.17 7.45 -4.80
C MET A 37 1.04 6.48 -4.47
N LYS A 38 1.18 5.21 -4.84
CA LYS A 38 0.26 4.14 -4.44
C LYS A 38 0.59 3.67 -3.03
N TRP A 39 -0.44 3.41 -2.24
CA TRP A 39 -0.35 2.68 -0.98
C TRP A 39 -0.78 1.24 -1.22
N LEU A 40 0.15 0.32 -1.03
CA LEU A 40 -0.06 -1.12 -1.16
C LEU A 40 0.03 -1.80 0.20
N LEU A 41 -0.74 -2.86 0.39
CA LEU A 41 -0.74 -3.68 1.60
C LEU A 41 -0.13 -5.04 1.31
N ASN A 42 0.83 -5.48 2.13
CA ASN A 42 1.51 -6.76 1.96
C ASN A 42 1.16 -7.70 3.10
N CYS A 43 0.75 -8.93 2.78
CA CYS A 43 0.52 -9.94 3.81
C CYS A 43 1.87 -10.41 4.37
N PRO A 44 2.08 -10.37 5.70
CA PRO A 44 3.32 -10.86 6.30
C PRO A 44 3.48 -12.39 6.21
N SER A 45 2.37 -13.12 6.02
CA SER A 45 2.37 -14.58 5.98
C SER A 45 2.61 -15.13 4.58
N CYS A 46 1.86 -14.67 3.56
CA CYS A 46 1.98 -15.20 2.19
C CYS A 46 2.73 -14.27 1.24
N HIS A 47 3.11 -13.07 1.67
CA HIS A 47 3.82 -12.07 0.87
C HIS A 47 3.07 -11.55 -0.36
N ASP A 48 1.78 -11.85 -0.50
CA ASP A 48 0.94 -11.22 -1.51
C ASP A 48 0.80 -9.72 -1.26
N THR A 49 0.83 -8.96 -2.35
CA THR A 49 0.63 -7.52 -2.37
C THR A 49 -0.78 -7.20 -2.86
N PHE A 50 -1.47 -6.35 -2.12
CA PHE A 50 -2.83 -5.90 -2.39
C PHE A 50 -2.83 -4.40 -2.71
N ASP A 51 -3.45 -4.04 -3.84
CA ASP A 51 -3.75 -2.66 -4.23
C ASP A 51 -5.21 -2.35 -3.85
N ILE A 52 -5.37 -1.41 -2.93
CA ILE A 52 -6.67 -1.00 -2.37
C ILE A 52 -7.18 0.31 -2.99
N GLY A 53 -6.54 0.78 -4.06
CA GLY A 53 -6.94 2.00 -4.78
C GLY A 53 -6.56 3.31 -4.09
N LEU A 54 -5.84 3.27 -2.96
CA LEU A 54 -5.38 4.48 -2.28
C LEU A 54 -4.14 5.06 -2.96
N THR A 55 -4.30 6.26 -3.52
CA THR A 55 -3.22 7.01 -4.16
C THR A 55 -3.14 8.44 -3.63
N ALA A 56 -1.94 8.94 -3.42
CA ALA A 56 -1.69 10.32 -3.01
C ALA A 56 -0.69 11.01 -3.95
N ASN A 57 -0.80 12.33 -4.08
CA ASN A 57 0.27 13.14 -4.66
C ASN A 57 1.34 13.40 -3.60
N GLN A 58 2.61 13.17 -3.95
CA GLN A 58 3.70 13.51 -3.03
C GLN A 58 4.01 15.01 -3.14
N GLN A 59 3.50 15.80 -2.19
CA GLN A 59 3.90 17.20 -2.04
C GLN A 59 5.15 17.26 -1.15
N LEU A 60 6.25 17.77 -1.72
CA LEU A 60 7.46 18.08 -0.97
C LEU A 60 7.48 19.59 -0.75
N GLU A 61 7.29 20.04 0.48
CA GLU A 61 7.62 21.42 0.83
C GLU A 61 9.14 21.50 1.03
N SER A 62 9.79 22.42 0.30
CA SER A 62 11.20 22.71 0.49
C SER A 62 11.40 23.34 1.87
N ILE A 63 12.06 22.62 2.78
CA ILE A 63 12.48 23.16 4.08
C ILE A 63 13.62 24.16 3.81
N THR A 64 13.30 25.43 3.60
CA THR A 64 14.28 26.51 3.68
C THR A 64 14.59 26.75 5.16
N LYS A 65 15.72 26.22 5.64
CA LYS A 65 16.30 26.66 6.91
C LYS A 65 16.60 28.16 6.78
N LYS A 66 15.88 29.01 7.50
CA LYS A 66 16.32 30.40 7.71
C LYS A 66 17.61 30.33 8.54
N GLY A 67 18.70 30.82 7.95
CA GLY A 67 19.97 31.03 8.63
C GLY A 67 19.91 32.19 9.62
#